data_AF-A0A6M0K692-F1
#
_entry.id   AF-A0A6M0K692-F1
#
_cell.length_a   1.000
_cell.length_b   1.000
_cell.length_c   1.000
_cell.angle_alpha   90.00
_cell.angle_beta   90.00
_cell.angle_gamma   90.00
#
_symmetry.space_group_name_H-M   'P 1'
#
loop_
_entity.id
_entity.type
_entity.pdbx_description
1 polymer ?
#
loop_
_entity_poly.entity_id
_entity_poly.type
_entity_poly.pdbx_seq_one_letter_code
_entity_poly.pdbx_strand_id
1 'polypeptide(L)'
;MQPKDTTSQQAYKGFTNADCPFIPCHQGVKREFNCLFCYCPLIAFECPGPYRVYTDKHGLRRKDCSRCRLPHDGYHASWSFIQKWLERPRVWDGREQSEPYRDAGRAR
;
A
#
# COMPACT_ATOMS: atom_id res chain seq x y z
N MET A 1 -11.62 -1.48 16.10
CA MET A 1 -12.06 -2.54 15.17
C MET A 1 -11.58 -3.88 15.74
N GLN A 2 -12.30 -4.34 16.75
CA GLN A 2 -12.09 -5.63 17.44
C GLN A 2 -13.32 -6.45 17.05
N PRO A 3 -13.16 -7.49 16.21
CA PRO A 3 -12.89 -8.83 16.76
C PRO A 3 -11.95 -9.66 15.88
N LYS A 4 -10.84 -9.08 15.41
CA LYS A 4 -9.86 -9.79 14.56
C LYS A 4 -9.29 -11.03 15.25
N ASP A 5 -9.28 -10.99 16.59
CA ASP A 5 -8.71 -12.01 17.47
C ASP A 5 -9.72 -13.12 17.83
N THR A 6 -10.99 -12.98 17.44
CA THR A 6 -12.05 -13.96 17.78
C THR A 6 -12.45 -14.86 16.62
N THR A 7 -11.76 -14.78 15.47
CA THR A 7 -12.06 -15.59 14.29
C THR A 7 -10.79 -16.19 13.69
N SER A 8 -10.88 -17.45 13.26
CA SER A 8 -9.83 -18.11 12.45
C SER A 8 -9.90 -17.73 10.97
N GLN A 9 -10.99 -17.09 10.52
CA GLN A 9 -11.18 -16.67 9.13
C GLN A 9 -10.28 -15.49 8.80
N GLN A 10 -9.31 -15.67 7.91
CA GLN A 10 -8.32 -14.63 7.58
C GLN A 10 -8.66 -13.81 6.33
N ALA A 11 -9.81 -14.06 5.69
CA ALA A 11 -10.23 -13.37 4.46
C ALA A 11 -10.37 -11.84 4.62
N TYR A 12 -10.54 -11.34 5.85
CA TYR A 12 -10.52 -9.90 6.13
C TYR A 12 -9.15 -9.25 5.87
N LYS A 13 -8.07 -10.04 5.82
CA LYS A 13 -6.71 -9.54 5.55
C LYS A 13 -6.51 -9.18 4.07
N GLY A 14 -7.30 -9.78 3.18
CA GLY A 14 -7.32 -9.44 1.76
C GLY A 14 -7.83 -10.55 0.88
N PHE A 15 -8.00 -10.20 -0.39
CA PHE A 15 -8.44 -11.09 -1.46
C PHE A 15 -7.93 -10.57 -2.80
N THR A 16 -7.88 -11.46 -3.80
CA THR A 16 -7.65 -11.10 -5.20
C THR A 16 -8.95 -11.22 -5.98
N ASN A 17 -9.42 -10.11 -6.56
CA ASN A 17 -10.51 -10.16 -7.54
C ASN A 17 -9.95 -10.60 -8.90
N ALA A 18 -10.10 -11.88 -9.25
CA ALA A 18 -9.55 -12.44 -10.49
C ALA A 18 -10.15 -11.80 -11.76
N ASP A 19 -11.36 -11.24 -11.69
CA ASP A 19 -12.05 -10.62 -12.83
C ASP A 19 -11.66 -9.14 -13.03
N CYS A 20 -10.75 -8.60 -12.21
CA CYS A 20 -10.33 -7.20 -12.31
C CYS A 20 -9.50 -6.95 -13.58
N PRO A 21 -9.93 -6.06 -14.50
CA PRO A 21 -9.23 -5.83 -15.77
C PRO A 21 -7.90 -5.09 -15.61
N PHE A 22 -7.61 -4.58 -14.40
CA PHE A 22 -6.39 -3.84 -14.10
C PHE A 22 -5.26 -4.73 -13.57
N ILE A 23 -5.48 -6.04 -13.39
CA ILE A 23 -4.44 -6.96 -12.90
C ILE A 23 -3.49 -7.39 -14.04
N PRO A 24 -2.15 -7.40 -13.84
CA PRO A 24 -1.45 -6.92 -12.64
C PRO A 24 -1.36 -5.38 -12.61
N CYS A 25 -1.83 -4.75 -11.53
CA CYS A 25 -1.87 -3.28 -11.42
C CYS A 25 -0.48 -2.63 -11.45
N HIS A 26 0.59 -3.39 -11.13
CA HIS A 26 1.98 -2.97 -11.23
C HIS A 26 2.85 -4.06 -11.87
N GLN A 27 3.84 -3.64 -12.66
CA GLN A 27 4.84 -4.54 -13.21
C GLN A 27 5.62 -5.26 -12.10
N GLY A 28 5.83 -6.57 -12.26
CA GLY A 28 6.66 -7.38 -11.35
C GLY A 28 5.94 -7.95 -10.13
N VAL A 29 4.64 -7.71 -9.97
CA VAL A 29 3.81 -8.42 -8.98
C VAL A 29 3.50 -9.83 -9.51
N LYS A 30 4.07 -10.86 -8.87
CA LYS A 30 3.98 -12.26 -9.30
C LYS A 30 3.16 -13.15 -8.34
N ARG A 31 2.45 -12.55 -7.37
CA ARG A 31 1.78 -13.22 -6.23
C ARG A 31 0.33 -12.78 -6.05
N GLU A 32 -0.34 -13.38 -5.06
CA GLU A 32 -1.65 -12.97 -4.53
C GLU A 32 -1.71 -11.45 -4.31
N PHE A 33 -2.69 -10.81 -4.93
CA PHE A 33 -2.92 -9.37 -4.86
C PHE A 33 -3.90 -9.05 -3.74
N ASN A 34 -3.70 -7.93 -3.04
CA ASN A 34 -4.65 -7.45 -2.04
C ASN A 34 -5.54 -6.33 -2.60
N CYS A 35 -6.71 -6.69 -3.11
CA CYS A 35 -7.67 -5.73 -3.66
C CYS A 35 -8.24 -4.75 -2.63
N LEU A 36 -8.15 -5.04 -1.32
CA LEU A 36 -8.53 -4.08 -0.27
C LEU A 36 -7.70 -2.79 -0.34
N PHE A 37 -6.49 -2.87 -0.90
CA PHE A 37 -5.55 -1.76 -0.97
C PHE A 37 -5.29 -1.29 -2.41
N CYS A 38 -6.22 -1.57 -3.35
CA CYS A 38 -6.22 -0.96 -4.69
C CYS A 38 -6.05 0.57 -4.62
N TYR A 39 -6.65 1.19 -3.61
CA TYR A 39 -6.28 2.52 -3.17
C TYR A 39 -5.42 2.40 -1.92
N CYS A 40 -4.27 3.07 -1.92
CA CYS A 40 -3.34 3.02 -0.79
C CYS A 40 -4.02 3.65 0.44
N PRO A 41 -4.24 2.88 1.54
CA PRO A 41 -4.83 3.43 2.75
C PRO A 41 -3.89 4.40 3.48
N LEU A 42 -2.60 4.44 3.08
CA LEU A 42 -1.60 5.38 3.59
C LEU A 42 -1.43 6.62 2.71
N ILE A 43 -2.31 6.88 1.75
CA ILE A 43 -2.16 7.99 0.80
C ILE A 43 -2.09 9.37 1.48
N ALA A 44 -2.80 9.54 2.61
CA ALA A 44 -2.84 10.77 3.39
C ALA A 44 -1.80 10.80 4.54
N PHE A 45 -1.07 9.71 4.76
CA PHE A 45 -0.18 9.55 5.91
C PHE A 45 1.28 9.44 5.47
N GLU A 46 2.22 9.83 6.32
CA GLU A 46 3.63 9.50 6.15
C GLU A 46 3.75 7.98 6.00
N CYS A 47 4.45 7.56 4.96
CA CYS A 47 4.68 6.14 4.67
C CYS A 47 6.04 5.99 3.98
N PRO A 48 6.62 4.79 3.98
CA PRO A 48 7.95 4.58 3.43
C PRO A 48 7.85 4.09 1.97
N GLY A 49 6.65 4.14 1.36
CA GLY A 49 6.48 3.73 -0.03
C GLY A 49 7.27 4.63 -0.98
N PRO A 50 7.71 4.12 -2.15
CA PRO A 50 8.48 4.88 -3.13
C PRO A 50 7.59 5.84 -3.93
N TYR A 51 6.75 6.64 -3.24
CA TYR A 51 5.89 7.62 -3.88
C TYR A 51 6.71 8.80 -4.39
N ARG A 52 6.22 9.41 -5.47
CA ARG A 52 6.66 10.74 -5.93
C ARG A 52 5.63 11.76 -5.52
N VAL A 53 5.98 13.04 -5.51
CA VAL A 53 5.01 14.11 -5.26
C VAL A 53 4.75 14.87 -6.55
N TYR A 54 3.50 15.24 -6.76
CA TYR A 54 3.08 16.13 -7.83
C TYR A 54 2.05 17.12 -7.31
N THR A 55 1.84 18.20 -8.05
CA THR A 55 0.76 19.16 -7.80
C THR A 55 -0.38 18.87 -8.77
N ASP A 56 -1.58 18.62 -8.25
CA ASP A 56 -2.75 18.38 -9.09
C ASP A 56 -3.26 19.66 -9.75
N LYS A 57 -4.27 19.52 -10.62
CA LYS A 57 -4.88 20.66 -11.35
C LYS A 57 -5.51 21.73 -10.44
N HIS A 58 -5.70 21.44 -9.15
CA HIS A 58 -6.25 22.36 -8.16
C HIS A 58 -5.16 22.98 -7.27
N GLY A 59 -3.87 22.75 -7.57
CA GLY A 59 -2.77 23.30 -6.78
C GLY A 59 -2.45 22.49 -5.51
N LEU A 60 -3.08 21.33 -5.30
CA LEU A 60 -2.85 20.51 -4.12
C LEU A 60 -1.70 19.53 -4.35
N ARG A 61 -0.78 19.44 -3.39
CA ARG A 61 0.28 18.42 -3.41
C ARG A 61 -0.33 17.04 -3.13
N ARG A 62 0.03 16.08 -3.97
CA ARG A 62 -0.48 14.70 -3.93
C ARG A 62 0.67 13.71 -4.07
N LYS A 63 0.48 12.52 -3.53
CA LYS A 63 1.38 11.39 -3.74
C LYS A 63 1.01 10.66 -5.03
N ASP A 64 1.98 10.47 -5.90
CA ASP A 64 1.93 9.47 -6.96
C ASP A 64 2.53 8.16 -6.44
N CYS A 65 1.64 7.21 -6.16
CA CYS A 65 1.98 5.87 -5.66
C CYS A 65 2.02 4.82 -6.79
N SER A 66 1.96 5.20 -8.06
CA SER A 66 1.87 4.28 -9.22
C SER A 66 3.02 3.28 -9.36
N ARG A 67 4.14 3.50 -8.64
CA ARG A 67 5.30 2.60 -8.60
C ARG A 67 5.44 1.81 -7.28
N CYS A 68 4.49 1.97 -6.36
CA CYS A 68 4.52 1.32 -5.05
C CYS A 68 3.95 -0.11 -5.13
N ARG A 69 4.74 -1.10 -4.70
CA ARG A 69 4.32 -2.51 -4.67
C ARG A 69 4.05 -3.06 -3.26
N LEU A 70 4.31 -2.27 -2.21
CA LEU A 70 4.15 -2.67 -0.81
C LEU A 70 2.72 -3.18 -0.45
N PRO A 71 1.63 -2.56 -0.93
CA PRO A 71 0.29 -3.07 -0.65
C PRO A 71 -0.10 -4.29 -1.52
N HIS A 72 0.79 -4.77 -2.40
CA HIS A 72 0.46 -5.74 -3.45
C HIS A 72 1.42 -6.94 -3.52
N ASP A 73 2.23 -7.19 -2.49
CA ASP A 73 3.13 -8.36 -2.43
C ASP A 73 2.62 -9.40 -1.42
N GLY A 74 1.48 -10.03 -1.73
CA GLY A 74 0.81 -11.00 -0.87
C GLY A 74 -0.09 -10.33 0.19
N TYR A 75 -1.35 -10.73 0.28
CA TYR A 75 -2.31 -10.02 1.13
C TYR A 75 -1.97 -10.09 2.63
N HIS A 76 -1.37 -11.18 3.12
CA HIS A 76 -0.92 -11.26 4.52
C HIS A 76 0.18 -10.25 4.85
N ALA A 77 1.22 -10.17 4.02
CA ALA A 77 2.34 -9.25 4.24
C ALA A 77 1.88 -7.80 4.09
N SER A 78 1.10 -7.51 3.05
CA SER A 78 0.52 -6.18 2.82
C SER A 78 -0.40 -5.76 3.96
N TRP A 79 -1.26 -6.65 4.47
CA TRP A 79 -2.12 -6.37 5.64
C TRP A 79 -1.29 -5.99 6.86
N SER A 80 -0.33 -6.82 7.26
CA SER A 80 0.53 -6.55 8.41
C SER A 80 1.31 -5.24 8.26
N PHE A 81 1.82 -4.96 7.06
CA PHE A 81 2.52 -3.71 6.76
C PHE A 81 1.59 -2.49 6.92
N ILE A 82 0.41 -2.52 6.30
CA ILE A 82 -0.55 -1.41 6.39
C ILE A 82 -1.00 -1.20 7.85
N GLN A 83 -1.33 -2.27 8.56
CA GLN A 83 -1.75 -2.19 9.96
C GLN A 83 -0.69 -1.53 10.85
N LYS A 84 0.59 -1.90 10.69
CA LYS A 84 1.72 -1.29 11.42
C LYS A 84 1.78 0.23 11.23
N TRP A 85 1.54 0.72 10.01
CA TRP A 85 1.56 2.16 9.73
C TRP A 85 0.29 2.89 10.19
N LEU A 86 -0.85 2.20 10.22
CA LEU A 86 -2.11 2.74 10.73
C LEU A 86 -2.23 2.71 12.26
N GLU A 87 -1.37 1.97 12.98
CA GLU A 87 -1.35 1.98 14.46
C GLU A 87 -0.95 3.33 15.04
N ARG A 88 -0.05 4.06 14.36
CA ARG A 88 0.41 5.39 14.77
C ARG A 88 0.56 6.30 13.54
N PRO A 89 -0.55 6.68 12.90
CA PRO A 89 -0.51 7.40 11.63
C PRO A 89 -0.03 8.84 11.87
N ARG A 90 0.94 9.28 11.07
CA ARG A 90 1.32 10.69 10.97
C ARG A 90 0.76 11.24 9.67
N VAL A 91 0.04 12.35 9.71
CA VAL A 91 -0.46 12.99 8.48
C VAL A 91 0.73 13.45 7.65
N TRP A 92 0.68 13.19 6.34
CA TRP A 92 1.71 13.64 5.41
C TRP A 92 1.59 15.15 5.21
N ASP A 93 2.73 15.84 5.31
CA ASP A 93 2.85 17.30 5.25
C ASP A 93 3.10 17.84 3.83
N GLY A 94 3.04 16.96 2.82
CA GLY A 94 3.31 17.31 1.44
C GLY A 94 4.76 17.08 1.00
N ARG A 95 5.71 16.77 1.89
CA ARG A 95 7.13 16.68 1.50
C ARG A 95 7.47 15.53 0.56
N GLU A 96 8.55 15.68 -0.19
CA GLU A 96 9.12 14.61 -1.02
C GLU A 96 9.53 13.41 -0.17
N GLN A 97 9.59 12.22 -0.79
CA GLN A 97 10.07 11.03 -0.10
C GLN A 97 11.58 11.15 0.17
N SER A 98 11.98 11.17 1.44
CA SER A 98 13.38 11.28 1.83
C SER A 98 14.04 9.92 2.06
N GLU A 99 13.30 8.93 2.56
CA GLU A 99 13.83 7.62 2.94
C GLU A 99 12.86 6.50 2.54
N PRO A 100 12.83 6.11 1.25
CA PRO A 100 11.96 5.04 0.82
C PRO A 100 12.40 3.72 1.47
N TYR A 101 11.43 2.88 1.80
CA TYR A 101 11.64 1.50 2.23
C TYR A 101 12.51 0.81 1.19
N ARG A 102 13.77 0.56 1.55
CA ARG A 102 14.66 -0.27 0.76
C ARG A 102 14.14 -1.69 0.91
N ASP A 103 13.57 -2.21 -0.17
CA ASP A 103 13.23 -3.62 -0.31
C ASP A 103 14.56 -4.39 -0.20
N ALA A 104 14.93 -4.80 1.02
CA ALA A 104 16.25 -5.29 1.40
C ALA A 104 16.60 -6.67 0.79
N GLY A 105 16.00 -7.03 -0.35
CA GLY A 105 16.13 -8.37 -0.92
C GLY A 105 15.82 -8.51 -2.42
N ARG A 106 15.84 -7.45 -3.23
CA ARG A 106 15.73 -7.57 -4.70
C ARG A 106 16.56 -6.54 -5.48
N ALA A 107 17.82 -6.36 -5.11
CA ALA A 107 18.83 -6.07 -6.13
C ALA A 107 19.14 -7.41 -6.81
N ARG A 108 18.76 -7.54 -8.08
CA ARG A 108 19.36 -8.54 -8.97
C ARG A 108 20.61 -7.92 -9.59
#